data_AF-A0A0A9YC69-F1
#
_entry.id   AF-A0A0A9YC69-F1
#
_cell.length_a   1.000
_cell.length_b   1.000
_cell.length_c   1.000
_cell.angle_alpha   90.00
_cell.angle_beta   90.00
_cell.angle_gamma   90.00
#
_symmetry.space_group_name_H-M   'P 1'
#
loop_
_entity.id
_entity.type
_entity.pdbx_description
1 polymer ?
#
loop_
_entity_poly.entity_id
_entity_poly.type
_entity_poly.pdbx_seq_one_letter_code
_entity_poly.pdbx_strand_id
1 'polypeptide(L)'
;MLYVQIVRQVGFRTNFSKTDLSNILDRELELQLREVSEVSMGTDIAEEDIESIHQCCDQVLELNTYKASLLQYLQDRMNAIAPNLTMMVGELVGARLISHAGSLIN
;
A
#
# COMPACT_ATOMS: atom_id res chain seq x y z
N MET A 1 -0.81 -1.06 3.09
CA MET A 1 0.30 -1.84 2.51
C MET A 1 0.74 -2.93 3.46
N LEU A 2 1.12 -2.58 4.69
CA LEU A 2 1.50 -3.55 5.74
C LEU A 2 0.52 -4.74 5.86
N TYR A 3 -0.78 -4.45 6.02
CA TYR A 3 -1.82 -5.47 6.10
C TYR A 3 -1.82 -6.45 4.91
N VAL A 4 -1.77 -5.92 3.69
CA VAL A 4 -1.79 -6.71 2.45
C VAL A 4 -0.54 -7.60 2.34
N GLN A 5 0.61 -7.07 2.74
CA GLN A 5 1.87 -7.83 2.76
C GLN A 5 1.82 -8.97 3.78
N ILE A 6 1.25 -8.74 4.97
CA ILE A 6 1.09 -9.77 6.00
C ILE A 6 0.13 -10.86 5.51
N VAL A 7 -1.05 -10.49 5.01
CA VAL A 7 -2.03 -11.46 4.50
C VAL A 7 -1.42 -12.28 3.36
N ARG A 8 -0.66 -11.63 2.47
CA ARG A 8 0.03 -12.32 1.37
C ARG A 8 1.11 -13.29 1.83
N GLN A 9 1.86 -12.96 2.88
CA GLN A 9 2.97 -13.79 3.35
C GLN A 9 2.53 -14.91 4.29
N VAL A 10 1.45 -14.71 5.05
CA VAL A 10 0.96 -15.68 6.03
C VAL A 10 -0.09 -16.62 5.43
N GLY A 11 -1.06 -16.09 4.68
CA GLY A 11 -2.21 -16.86 4.18
C GLY A 11 -3.09 -17.35 5.33
N PHE A 12 -2.94 -18.63 5.70
CA PHE A 12 -3.70 -19.26 6.77
C PHE A 12 -3.26 -18.82 8.17
N ARG A 13 -4.22 -18.78 9.10
CA ARG A 13 -3.96 -18.53 10.53
C ARG A 13 -2.92 -19.49 11.13
N THR A 14 -2.94 -20.75 10.72
CA THR A 14 -2.01 -21.80 11.19
C THR A 14 -0.56 -21.54 10.80
N ASN A 15 -0.33 -20.77 9.75
CA ASN A 15 1.01 -20.45 9.24
C ASN A 15 1.67 -19.28 10.00
N PHE A 16 0.95 -18.51 10.83
CA PHE A 16 1.55 -17.42 11.63
C PHE A 16 2.72 -17.90 12.51
N SER A 17 2.70 -19.16 12.95
CA SER A 17 3.78 -19.75 13.76
C SER A 17 5.05 -20.07 12.96
N LYS A 18 4.92 -20.33 11.66
CA LYS A 18 5.99 -20.80 10.77
C LYS A 18 6.61 -19.69 9.93
N THR A 19 5.84 -18.64 9.65
CA THR A 19 6.26 -17.55 8.77
C THR A 19 7.05 -16.51 9.54
N ASP A 20 8.19 -16.10 8.99
CA ASP A 20 8.97 -14.97 9.51
C ASP A 20 8.44 -13.65 8.95
N LEU A 21 8.07 -12.74 9.86
CA LEU A 21 7.53 -11.42 9.53
C LEU A 21 8.49 -10.27 9.90
N SER A 22 9.72 -10.58 10.32
CA SER A 22 10.72 -9.61 10.78
C SER A 22 11.08 -8.54 9.73
N ASN A 23 10.87 -8.82 8.45
CA ASN A 23 11.14 -7.88 7.35
C ASN A 23 10.05 -6.81 7.19
N ILE A 24 8.87 -7.02 7.76
CA ILE A 24 7.68 -6.19 7.55
C ILE A 24 7.26 -5.52 8.87
N LEU A 25 7.41 -6.21 9.99
CA LEU A 25 6.94 -5.78 11.30
C LEU A 25 8.08 -5.67 12.31
N ASP A 26 7.90 -4.77 13.27
CA ASP A 26 8.70 -4.76 14.48
C ASP A 26 8.40 -5.99 15.35
N ARG A 27 9.42 -6.44 16.07
CA ARG A 27 9.37 -7.67 16.89
C ARG A 27 8.24 -7.66 17.94
N GLU A 28 7.94 -6.48 18.51
CA GLU A 28 6.85 -6.35 19.48
C GLU A 28 5.48 -6.60 18.84
N LEU A 29 5.23 -6.00 17.68
CA LEU A 29 3.97 -6.17 16.95
C LEU A 29 3.82 -7.59 16.43
N GLU A 30 4.92 -8.22 15.98
CA GLU A 30 4.91 -9.60 15.54
C GLU A 30 4.52 -10.57 16.67
N LEU A 31 5.07 -10.40 17.87
CA LEU A 31 4.71 -11.21 19.03
C LEU A 31 3.23 -11.06 19.39
N GLN A 32 2.72 -9.82 19.44
CA GLN A 32 1.30 -9.55 19.70
C GLN A 32 0.39 -10.21 18.65
N LEU A 33 0.76 -10.14 17.37
CA LEU A 33 -0.02 -10.76 16.30
C LEU A 33 -0.02 -12.28 16.41
N ARG A 34 1.09 -12.90 16.82
CA ARG A 34 1.15 -14.35 17.06
C ARG A 34 0.22 -14.77 18.19
N GLU A 35 0.26 -14.08 19.33
CA GLU A 35 -0.64 -14.36 20.46
C GLU A 35 -2.12 -14.23 20.08
N VAL A 36 -2.47 -13.15 19.37
CA VAL A 36 -3.85 -12.94 18.90
C VAL A 36 -4.25 -13.99 17.87
N SER A 37 -3.33 -14.48 17.04
CA SER A 37 -3.61 -15.52 16.05
C SER A 37 -4.01 -16.85 16.71
N GLU A 38 -3.44 -17.19 17.88
CA GLU A 38 -3.75 -18.43 18.59
C GLU A 38 -5.14 -18.39 19.26
N VAL A 39 -5.57 -17.23 19.75
CA VAL A 39 -6.85 -17.04 20.46
C VAL A 39 -7.96 -16.53 19.52
N SER A 40 -7.64 -16.31 18.24
CA SER A 40 -8.58 -15.73 17.27
C SER A 40 -9.80 -16.63 17.05
N MET A 41 -10.99 -16.03 17.15
CA MET A 41 -12.29 -16.68 16.90
C MET A 41 -12.67 -16.71 15.40
N GLY A 42 -11.73 -16.44 14.50
CA GLY A 42 -11.96 -16.54 13.06
C GLY A 42 -12.32 -17.96 12.62
N THR A 43 -13.17 -18.05 11.60
CA THR A 43 -13.53 -19.32 10.96
C THR A 43 -12.44 -19.79 10.02
N ASP A 44 -12.36 -21.10 9.81
CA ASP A 44 -11.49 -21.65 8.78
C ASP A 44 -11.99 -21.27 7.38
N ILE A 45 -11.06 -21.16 6.45
CA ILE A 45 -11.27 -20.67 5.09
C ILE A 45 -10.87 -21.80 4.13
N ALA A 46 -11.52 -21.93 2.97
CA ALA A 46 -11.14 -22.91 1.97
C ALA A 46 -9.84 -22.51 1.24
N GLU A 47 -9.12 -23.49 0.68
CA GLU A 47 -7.91 -23.22 -0.11
C GLU A 47 -8.19 -22.34 -1.34
N GLU A 48 -9.33 -22.55 -2.00
CA GLU A 48 -9.78 -21.77 -3.16
C GLU A 48 -9.98 -20.28 -2.84
N ASP A 49 -10.52 -20.00 -1.64
CA ASP A 49 -10.73 -18.64 -1.15
C ASP A 49 -9.40 -17.95 -0.84
N ILE A 50 -8.43 -18.69 -0.29
CA ILE A 50 -7.07 -18.17 -0.01
C ILE A 50 -6.36 -17.79 -1.31
N GLU A 51 -6.48 -18.61 -2.36
CA GLU A 51 -5.92 -18.25 -3.67
C GLU A 51 -6.51 -16.94 -4.19
N SER A 52 -7.84 -16.78 -4.09
CA SER A 52 -8.54 -15.56 -4.49
C SER A 52 -8.10 -14.34 -3.65
N ILE A 53 -7.91 -14.52 -2.35
CA ILE A 53 -7.39 -13.48 -1.44
C ILE A 53 -5.97 -13.08 -1.84
N HIS A 54 -5.10 -14.05 -2.16
CA HIS A 54 -3.74 -13.77 -2.59
C HIS A 54 -3.69 -13.01 -3.92
N GLN A 55 -4.53 -13.37 -4.89
CA GLN A 55 -4.64 -12.64 -6.16
C GLN A 55 -5.11 -11.19 -5.94
N CYS A 56 -6.07 -10.97 -5.06
CA CYS A 56 -6.50 -9.62 -4.68
C CYS A 56 -5.35 -8.84 -4.01
N CYS A 57 -4.59 -9.48 -3.13
CA CYS A 57 -3.40 -8.87 -2.52
C CYS A 57 -2.35 -8.47 -3.56
N ASP A 58 -2.10 -9.30 -4.57
CA ASP A 58 -1.23 -8.97 -5.69
C ASP A 58 -1.66 -7.71 -6.42
N GLN A 59 -2.93 -7.66 -6.83
CA GLN A 59 -3.48 -6.52 -7.55
C GLN A 59 -3.34 -5.23 -6.74
N VAL A 60 -3.58 -5.28 -5.43
CA VAL A 60 -3.41 -4.10 -4.56
C VAL A 60 -1.95 -3.67 -4.46
N LEU A 61 -1.01 -4.61 -4.41
CA LEU A 61 0.43 -4.31 -4.41
C LEU A 61 0.85 -3.68 -5.74
N GLU A 62 0.42 -4.25 -6.87
CA GLU A 62 0.66 -3.69 -8.20
C GLU A 62 0.10 -2.27 -8.32
N LEU A 63 -1.15 -2.04 -7.91
CA LEU A 63 -1.76 -0.71 -7.90
C LEU A 63 -0.99 0.29 -7.03
N ASN A 64 -0.39 -0.15 -5.93
CA ASN A 64 0.45 0.71 -5.10
C ASN A 64 1.75 1.09 -5.81
N THR A 65 2.41 0.13 -6.45
CA THR A 65 3.63 0.41 -7.24
C THR A 65 3.32 1.33 -8.40
N TYR A 66 2.20 1.11 -9.08
CA TYR A 66 1.73 1.97 -10.14
C TYR A 66 1.43 3.40 -9.64
N LYS A 67 0.76 3.54 -8.49
CA LYS A 67 0.54 4.84 -7.86
C LYS A 67 1.86 5.58 -7.58
N ALA A 68 2.89 4.90 -7.09
CA ALA A 68 4.20 5.51 -6.85
C ALA A 68 4.83 6.01 -8.16
N SER A 69 4.74 5.22 -9.23
CA SER A 69 5.22 5.62 -10.57
C SER A 69 4.47 6.84 -11.12
N LEU A 70 3.16 6.93 -10.88
CA LEU A 70 2.33 8.03 -11.33
C LEU A 70 2.59 9.31 -10.52
N LEU A 71 2.90 9.17 -9.23
CA LEU A 71 3.38 10.29 -8.42
C LEU A 71 4.70 10.82 -8.96
N GLN A 72 5.68 9.96 -9.24
CA GLN A 72 6.95 10.38 -9.85
C GLN A 72 6.74 11.12 -11.17
N TYR A 73 5.90 10.56 -12.04
CA TYR A 73 5.52 11.22 -13.29
C TYR A 73 4.92 12.62 -13.05
N LEU A 74 4.03 12.76 -12.06
CA LEU A 74 3.45 14.07 -11.71
C LEU A 74 4.52 15.05 -11.24
N GLN A 75 5.50 14.61 -10.45
CA GLN A 75 6.62 15.44 -9.99
C GLN A 75 7.40 16.00 -11.19
N ASP A 76 7.82 15.12 -12.09
CA ASP A 76 8.62 15.47 -13.27
C ASP A 76 7.84 16.44 -14.19
N ARG A 77 6.54 16.19 -14.38
CA ARG A 77 5.68 17.06 -15.20
C ARG A 77 5.44 18.42 -14.56
N MET A 78 5.20 18.49 -13.24
CA MET A 78 5.00 19.76 -12.54
C MET A 78 6.26 20.61 -12.53
N ASN A 79 7.43 19.99 -12.36
CA ASN A 79 8.72 20.67 -12.46
C ASN A 79 8.99 21.21 -13.88
N ALA A 80 8.58 20.49 -14.92
CA ALA A 80 8.73 20.95 -16.31
C ALA A 80 7.77 22.08 -16.69
N ILE A 81 6.53 22.07 -16.18
CA ILE A 81 5.46 22.98 -16.62
C ILE A 81 5.35 24.22 -15.72
N ALA A 82 5.43 24.06 -14.41
CA ALA A 82 5.22 25.15 -13.43
C ALA A 82 6.27 25.11 -12.31
N PRO A 83 7.57 25.27 -12.61
CA PRO A 83 8.66 25.12 -11.64
C PRO A 83 8.57 26.10 -10.47
N ASN A 84 8.13 27.33 -10.72
CA ASN A 84 7.99 28.35 -9.67
C ASN A 84 6.86 28.00 -8.69
N LEU A 85 5.73 27.51 -9.21
CA LEU A 85 4.61 27.08 -8.36
C LEU A 85 5.00 25.86 -7.53
N THR A 86 5.66 24.90 -8.17
CA THR A 86 6.19 23.72 -7.49
C THR A 86 7.16 24.08 -6.37
N MET A 87 8.07 25.03 -6.57
CA MET A 87 9.00 25.50 -5.54
C MET A 87 8.28 26.15 -4.35
N MET A 88 7.16 26.84 -4.58
CA MET A 88 6.45 27.58 -3.53
C MET A 88 5.51 26.70 -2.68
N VAL A 89 4.75 25.80 -3.31
CA VAL A 89 3.68 25.04 -2.61
C VAL A 89 3.84 23.52 -2.71
N GLY A 90 4.82 23.05 -3.46
CA GLY A 90 5.02 21.63 -3.76
C GLY A 90 4.15 21.12 -4.90
N GLU A 91 4.57 20.01 -5.49
CA GLU A 91 4.01 19.44 -6.72
C GLU A 91 2.55 19.01 -6.54
N LEU A 92 2.22 18.37 -5.43
CA LEU A 92 0.87 17.85 -5.17
C LEU A 92 -0.15 18.97 -4.99
N VAL A 93 0.20 20.01 -4.24
CA VAL A 93 -0.68 21.16 -4.00
C VAL A 93 -0.80 22.00 -5.28
N GLY A 94 0.32 22.25 -5.97
CA GLY A 94 0.33 22.94 -7.26
C GLY A 94 -0.53 22.25 -8.31
N ALA A 95 -0.40 20.92 -8.44
CA ALA A 95 -1.22 20.13 -9.36
C ALA A 95 -2.71 20.21 -9.03
N ARG A 96 -3.09 20.19 -7.74
CA ARG A 96 -4.49 20.35 -7.32
C ARG A 96 -5.04 21.73 -7.65
N LEU A 97 -4.25 22.78 -7.47
CA LEU A 97 -4.67 24.15 -7.83
C LEU A 97 -4.95 24.27 -9.34
N ILE A 98 -4.04 23.76 -10.18
CA ILE A 98 -4.22 23.74 -11.63
C ILE A 98 -5.44 22.90 -12.02
N SER A 99 -5.61 21.72 -11.41
CA SER A 99 -6.79 20.87 -11.67
C SER A 99 -8.09 21.55 -11.27
N HIS A 100 -8.08 22.37 -10.22
CA HIS A 100 -9.27 23.09 -9.76
C HIS A 100 -9.58 24.30 -10.64
N ALA A 101 -8.55 25.05 -11.07
CA ALA A 101 -8.67 26.15 -12.02
C ALA A 101 -9.02 25.67 -13.45
N GLY A 102 -8.75 24.39 -13.75
CA GLY A 102 -9.02 23.74 -15.03
C GLY A 102 -7.93 23.95 -16.08
N SER A 103 -7.08 24.98 -15.93
CA SER A 103 -5.88 25.17 -16.73
C SER A 103 -4.85 26.00 -15.95
N LEU A 104 -3.66 26.21 -16.54
CA LEU A 104 -2.63 27.07 -15.96
C LEU A 104 -2.81 28.58 -16.26
N ILE A 105 -3.62 28.92 -17.26
CA ILE A 105 -3.76 30.29 -17.78
C ILE A 105 -5.05 30.95 -17.26
N ASN A 106 -5.96 30.14 -16.70
CA ASN A 106 -7.31 30.50 -16.28
C ASN A 106 -7.46 30.32 -14.77
#